data_AF-A0A537KAS0-F1
#
_entry.id   AF-A0A537KAS0-F1
#
_cell.length_a   1.000
_cell.length_b   1.000
_cell.length_c   1.000
_cell.angle_alpha   90.00
_cell.angle_beta   90.00
_cell.angle_gamma   90.00
#
_symmetry.space_group_name_H-M   'P 1'
#
loop_
_entity.id
_entity.type
_entity.pdbx_description
1 polymer ?
#
loop_
_entity_poly.entity_id
_entity_poly.type
_entity_poly.pdbx_seq_one_letter_code
_entity_poly.pdbx_strand_id
1 'polypeptide(L)'
;RICWFVYYKNEPIGIWINLPDLNQWFKYLNGSFDLFHKLKFLWVKATKKNRKFTGLVFGVVPEFQGKGVDSYMIIEGAKLIQKLKKENGKYILGEPIYDYYEMQWIGEFNPKMVNVSEALGTHRNRILTTYRYLFDRTKEFKRHPILI
;
A
#
# COMPACT_ATOMS: atom_id res chain seq x y z
N ARG A 1 6.65 -10.85 3.29
CA ARG A 1 7.74 -10.22 2.48
C ARG A 1 7.28 -8.94 1.78
N ILE A 2 6.28 -8.25 2.34
CA ILE A 2 5.73 -7.00 1.79
C ILE A 2 5.64 -5.95 2.91
N CYS A 3 6.40 -6.13 3.99
CA CYS A 3 6.47 -5.19 5.10
C CYS A 3 7.94 -4.82 5.26
N TRP A 4 8.21 -3.53 5.31
CA TRP A 4 9.55 -2.97 5.28
C TRP A 4 9.69 -1.92 6.37
N PHE A 5 10.87 -1.94 6.98
CA PHE A 5 11.34 -0.91 7.89
C PHE A 5 12.72 -0.50 7.43
N VAL A 6 12.96 0.80 7.35
CA VAL A 6 14.28 1.35 7.04
C VAL A 6 14.88 1.90 8.30
N TYR A 7 16.14 1.54 8.56
CA TYR A 7 16.88 2.00 9.74
C TYR A 7 18.08 2.83 9.32
N TYR A 8 18.37 3.86 10.11
CA TYR A 8 19.61 4.62 10.03
C TYR A 8 20.19 4.75 11.44
N LYS A 9 21.45 4.33 11.62
CA LYS A 9 22.10 4.29 12.95
C LYS A 9 21.27 3.56 14.02
N ASN A 10 20.68 2.42 13.66
CA ASN A 10 19.77 1.62 14.50
C ASN A 10 18.45 2.30 14.89
N GLU A 11 18.12 3.46 14.33
CA GLU A 11 16.82 4.13 14.52
C GLU A 11 15.91 3.90 13.32
N PRO A 12 14.62 3.57 13.52
CA PRO A 12 13.67 3.38 12.42
C PRO A 12 13.31 4.74 11.80
N ILE A 13 13.66 4.93 10.53
CA ILE A 13 13.44 6.17 9.79
C ILE A 13 12.36 6.05 8.70
N GLY A 14 11.92 4.84 8.39
CA GLY A 14 10.92 4.61 7.36
C GLY A 14 10.13 3.32 7.57
N ILE A 15 8.88 3.32 7.12
CA ILE A 15 7.95 2.20 7.25
C ILE A 15 7.13 2.05 5.97
N TRP A 16 6.97 0.81 5.52
CA TRP A 16 6.04 0.45 4.46
C TRP A 16 5.40 -0.90 4.78
N ILE A 17 4.16 -0.85 5.28
CA ILE A 17 3.40 -2.04 5.68
C ILE A 17 2.31 -2.29 4.65
N ASN A 18 2.24 -3.54 4.20
CA ASN A 18 1.26 -3.98 3.24
C ASN A 18 0.63 -5.32 3.67
N LEU A 19 -0.53 -5.62 3.10
CA LEU A 19 -1.25 -6.87 3.34
C LEU A 19 -1.70 -7.48 2.01
N PRO A 20 -1.69 -8.81 1.85
CA PRO A 20 -2.37 -9.43 0.70
C PRO A 20 -3.85 -9.05 0.70
N ASP A 21 -4.43 -8.83 -0.48
CA ASP A 21 -5.85 -8.46 -0.57
C ASP A 21 -6.72 -9.64 -0.14
N LEU A 22 -7.23 -9.58 1.09
CA LEU A 22 -8.01 -10.66 1.71
C LEU A 22 -9.33 -10.91 0.95
N ASN A 23 -9.85 -9.90 0.26
CA ASN A 23 -11.09 -10.04 -0.51
C ASN A 23 -10.95 -11.04 -1.65
N GLN A 24 -9.72 -11.28 -2.15
CA GLN A 24 -9.48 -12.34 -3.13
C GLN A 24 -9.82 -13.74 -2.61
N TRP A 25 -9.74 -13.96 -1.30
CA TRP A 25 -10.14 -15.22 -0.67
C TRP A 25 -11.56 -15.13 -0.09
N PHE A 26 -11.92 -14.02 0.53
CA PHE A 26 -13.24 -13.87 1.17
C PHE A 26 -14.41 -13.92 0.19
N LYS A 27 -14.20 -13.56 -1.09
CA LYS A 27 -15.23 -13.72 -2.12
C LYS A 27 -15.75 -15.16 -2.26
N TYR A 28 -14.97 -16.17 -1.87
CA TYR A 28 -15.39 -17.58 -1.90
C TYR A 28 -16.23 -18.00 -0.69
N LEU A 29 -16.35 -17.14 0.32
CA LEU A 29 -17.08 -17.41 1.56
C LEU A 29 -18.52 -16.91 1.50
N ASN A 30 -18.90 -16.13 0.47
CA ASN A 30 -20.25 -15.60 0.29
C ASN A 30 -20.81 -14.87 1.53
N GLY A 31 -19.95 -14.18 2.29
CA GLY A 31 -20.35 -13.42 3.48
C GLY A 31 -20.46 -14.23 4.78
N SER A 32 -20.31 -15.55 4.73
CA SER A 32 -20.42 -16.43 5.90
C SER A 32 -19.06 -16.73 6.53
N PHE A 33 -19.01 -16.77 7.87
CA PHE A 33 -17.80 -17.03 8.66
C PHE A 33 -18.02 -18.03 9.81
N ASP A 34 -18.95 -18.97 9.63
CA ASP A 34 -19.08 -20.11 10.54
C ASP A 34 -17.84 -21.02 10.50
N LEU A 35 -17.83 -22.07 11.32
CA LEU A 35 -16.68 -22.99 11.40
C LEU A 35 -16.36 -23.65 10.05
N PHE A 36 -17.37 -24.02 9.26
CA PHE A 36 -17.18 -24.61 7.95
C PHE A 36 -16.56 -23.62 6.96
N HIS A 37 -17.03 -22.37 6.94
CA HIS A 37 -16.48 -21.31 6.10
C HIS A 37 -15.06 -20.92 6.52
N LYS A 38 -14.71 -21.00 7.80
CA LYS A 38 -13.33 -20.83 8.26
C LYS A 38 -12.42 -21.93 7.72
N LEU A 39 -12.85 -23.19 7.74
CA LEU A 39 -12.10 -24.29 7.12
C LEU A 39 -11.99 -24.11 5.60
N LYS A 40 -13.10 -23.74 4.94
CA LYS A 40 -13.12 -23.40 3.52
C LYS A 40 -12.14 -22.26 3.20
N PHE A 41 -12.08 -21.23 4.04
CA PHE A 41 -11.12 -20.13 3.90
C PHE A 41 -9.68 -20.63 3.95
N LEU A 42 -9.33 -21.47 4.94
CA LEU A 42 -7.99 -22.05 5.03
C LEU A 42 -7.62 -22.87 3.79
N TRP A 43 -8.56 -23.67 3.28
CA TRP A 43 -8.39 -24.42 2.04
C TRP A 43 -8.23 -23.54 0.80
N VAL A 44 -9.08 -22.51 0.63
CA VAL A 44 -8.98 -21.54 -0.46
C VAL A 44 -7.66 -20.78 -0.39
N LYS A 45 -7.25 -20.34 0.80
CA LYS A 45 -5.98 -19.64 1.03
C LYS A 45 -4.78 -20.51 0.64
N ALA A 46 -4.84 -21.81 0.90
CA ALA A 46 -3.77 -22.75 0.56
C ALA A 46 -3.72 -23.10 -0.94
N THR A 47 -4.87 -23.11 -1.63
CA THR A 47 -4.98 -23.60 -3.01
C THR A 47 -5.08 -22.50 -4.07
N LYS A 48 -5.50 -21.28 -3.70
CA LYS A 48 -5.69 -20.15 -4.62
C LYS A 48 -4.65 -19.06 -4.37
N LYS A 49 -3.79 -18.82 -5.37
CA LYS A 49 -2.79 -17.74 -5.36
C LYS A 49 -3.49 -16.38 -5.21
N ASN A 50 -3.05 -15.57 -4.25
CA ASN A 50 -3.46 -14.18 -4.12
C ASN A 50 -2.59 -13.32 -5.05
N ARG A 51 -3.23 -12.63 -5.99
CA ARG A 51 -2.55 -11.87 -7.05
C ARG A 51 -2.36 -10.39 -6.70
N LYS A 52 -2.99 -9.90 -5.63
CA LYS A 52 -2.98 -8.48 -5.25
C LYS A 52 -2.57 -8.28 -3.80
N PHE A 53 -1.86 -7.20 -3.54
CA PHE A 53 -1.63 -6.71 -2.18
C PHE A 53 -1.93 -5.21 -2.10
N THR A 54 -2.27 -4.74 -0.90
CA THR A 54 -2.66 -3.36 -0.63
C THR A 54 -1.71 -2.72 0.37
N GLY A 55 -1.39 -1.44 0.14
CA GLY A 55 -0.62 -0.62 1.08
C GLY A 55 -1.49 -0.11 2.21
N LEU A 56 -1.04 -0.34 3.45
CA LEU A 56 -1.74 0.11 4.65
C LEU A 56 -1.07 1.34 5.24
N VAL A 57 0.26 1.31 5.37
CA VAL A 57 1.04 2.39 5.98
C VAL A 57 2.27 2.62 5.13
N PHE A 58 2.53 3.89 4.81
CA PHE A 58 3.75 4.33 4.16
C PHE A 58 4.19 5.63 4.82
N GLY A 59 5.44 5.71 5.24
CA GLY A 59 5.96 6.91 5.87
C GLY A 59 7.47 6.91 6.01
N VAL A 60 8.03 8.12 5.99
CA VAL A 60 9.43 8.40 6.32
C VAL A 60 9.40 9.54 7.33
N VAL A 61 10.22 9.45 8.37
CA VAL A 61 10.32 10.49 9.39
C VAL A 61 10.71 11.83 8.72
N PRO A 62 10.15 12.98 9.15
CA PRO A 62 10.31 14.26 8.44
C PRO A 62 11.75 14.66 8.11
N GLU A 63 12.69 14.38 9.01
CA GLU A 63 14.12 14.73 8.89
C GLU A 63 14.82 13.96 7.76
N PHE A 64 14.22 12.86 7.30
CA PHE A 64 14.74 11.99 6.25
C PHE A 64 13.92 12.04 4.95
N GLN A 65 12.85 12.85 4.91
CA GLN A 65 12.11 13.11 3.68
C GLN A 65 12.97 13.89 2.68
N GLY A 66 12.79 13.62 1.37
CA GLY A 66 13.57 14.25 0.30
C GLY A 66 15.02 13.76 0.17
N LYS A 67 15.49 12.86 1.05
CA LYS A 67 16.84 12.26 1.00
C LYS A 67 16.88 10.93 0.22
N GLY A 68 15.79 10.56 -0.46
CA GLY A 68 15.68 9.34 -1.26
C GLY A 68 15.41 8.05 -0.46
N VAL A 69 15.07 8.16 0.84
CA VAL A 69 14.76 7.00 1.71
C VAL A 69 13.52 6.25 1.24
N ASP A 70 12.50 6.99 0.79
CA ASP A 70 11.28 6.48 0.17
C ASP A 70 11.58 5.67 -1.09
N SER A 71 12.38 6.24 -2.00
CA SER A 71 12.80 5.61 -3.25
C SER A 71 13.62 4.35 -2.99
N TYR A 72 14.56 4.41 -2.04
CA TYR A 72 15.34 3.25 -1.60
C TYR A 72 14.43 2.13 -1.09
N MET A 73 13.51 2.44 -0.17
CA MET A 73 12.57 1.46 0.40
C MET A 73 11.72 0.78 -0.68
N ILE A 74 11.20 1.56 -1.64
CA ILE A 74 10.36 1.06 -2.72
C ILE A 74 11.17 0.16 -3.67
N ILE A 75 12.39 0.56 -4.04
CA ILE A 75 13.25 -0.21 -4.96
C ILE A 75 13.68 -1.52 -4.33
N GLU A 76 14.14 -1.51 -3.07
CA GLU A 76 14.48 -2.75 -2.36
C GLU A 76 13.25 -3.66 -2.24
N GLY A 77 12.09 -3.06 -1.95
CA GLY A 77 10.77 -3.65 -2.08
C GLY A 77 10.54 -4.40 -3.38
N ALA A 78 10.65 -3.66 -4.47
CA ALA A 78 10.40 -4.13 -5.82
C ALA A 78 11.35 -5.27 -6.21
N LYS A 79 12.63 -5.22 -5.83
CA LYS A 79 13.58 -6.31 -6.09
C LYS A 79 13.07 -7.66 -5.59
N LEU A 80 12.52 -7.71 -4.38
CA LEU A 80 11.95 -8.94 -3.82
C LEU A 80 10.57 -9.28 -4.39
N ILE A 81 9.67 -8.29 -4.47
CA ILE A 81 8.27 -8.52 -4.88
C ILE A 81 8.19 -8.92 -6.35
N GLN A 82 8.98 -8.25 -7.20
CA GLN A 82 9.00 -8.45 -8.65
C GLN A 82 10.10 -9.44 -9.09
N LYS A 83 10.86 -9.99 -8.15
CA LYS A 83 12.03 -10.86 -8.40
C LYS A 83 12.98 -10.26 -9.45
N LEU A 84 13.30 -8.97 -9.31
CA LEU A 84 14.11 -8.26 -10.30
C LEU A 84 15.51 -8.89 -10.38
N LYS A 85 15.97 -9.11 -11.61
CA LYS A 85 17.36 -9.51 -11.89
C LYS A 85 18.11 -8.34 -12.49
N LYS A 86 19.41 -8.26 -12.27
CA LYS A 86 20.25 -7.25 -12.89
C LYS A 86 21.14 -7.93 -13.94
N GLU A 87 20.94 -7.58 -15.20
CA GLU A 87 21.75 -8.07 -16.32
C GLU A 87 22.23 -6.86 -17.11
N ASN A 88 23.53 -6.80 -17.40
CA ASN A 88 24.17 -5.70 -18.16
C ASN A 88 23.81 -4.29 -17.65
N GLY A 89 23.73 -4.13 -16.33
CA GLY A 89 23.41 -2.85 -15.69
C GLY A 89 21.92 -2.48 -15.68
N LYS A 90 21.05 -3.27 -16.31
CA LYS A 90 19.60 -3.03 -16.39
C LYS A 90 18.84 -3.99 -15.46
N TYR A 91 17.74 -3.50 -14.89
CA TYR A 91 16.80 -4.35 -14.16
C TYR A 91 15.86 -5.05 -15.14
N ILE A 92 15.74 -6.37 -14.99
CA ILE A 92 14.83 -7.23 -15.74
C ILE A 92 13.78 -7.76 -14.77
N LEU A 93 12.52 -7.65 -15.18
CA LEU A 93 11.37 -8.16 -14.44
C LEU A 93 11.41 -9.70 -14.39
N GLY A 94 11.44 -10.27 -13.19
CA GLY A 94 11.31 -11.71 -12.99
C GLY A 94 9.85 -12.15 -12.96
N GLU A 95 9.58 -13.25 -12.26
CA GLU A 95 8.21 -13.70 -12.00
C GLU A 95 7.71 -13.07 -10.68
N PRO A 96 6.80 -12.08 -10.72
CA PRO A 96 6.40 -11.37 -9.53
C PRO A 96 5.57 -12.26 -8.57
N ILE A 97 5.71 -12.00 -7.28
CA ILE A 97 4.93 -12.65 -6.22
C ILE A 97 3.45 -12.23 -6.32
N TYR A 98 3.22 -10.95 -6.62
CA TYR A 98 1.92 -10.35 -6.81
C TYR A 98 1.88 -9.60 -8.14
N ASP A 99 0.77 -9.71 -8.85
CA ASP A 99 0.59 -9.07 -10.15
C ASP A 99 0.13 -7.62 -10.01
N TYR A 100 -0.53 -7.30 -8.89
CA TYR A 100 -1.13 -5.99 -8.65
C TYR A 100 -0.76 -5.45 -7.27
N TYR A 101 -0.45 -4.15 -7.23
CA TYR A 101 -0.30 -3.37 -6.01
C TYR A 101 -1.32 -2.24 -6.01
N GLU A 102 -1.99 -2.03 -4.88
CA GLU A 102 -2.89 -0.89 -4.70
C GLU A 102 -2.48 -0.06 -3.49
N MET A 103 -2.14 1.19 -3.74
CA MET A 103 -2.00 2.21 -2.70
C MET A 103 -3.39 2.74 -2.37
N GLN A 104 -3.74 2.73 -1.09
CA GLN A 104 -5.05 3.19 -0.61
C GLN A 104 -4.88 4.39 0.31
N TRP A 105 -5.97 5.13 0.52
CA TRP A 105 -6.07 6.18 1.55
C TRP A 105 -5.08 7.35 1.41
N ILE A 106 -4.63 7.64 0.18
CA ILE A 106 -3.89 8.88 -0.09
C ILE A 106 -4.91 10.02 -0.17
N GLY A 107 -4.98 10.85 0.87
CA GLY A 107 -5.87 12.00 0.93
C GLY A 107 -5.45 13.09 -0.06
N GLU A 108 -6.41 13.79 -0.64
CA GLU A 108 -6.17 14.96 -1.54
C GLU A 108 -5.36 16.07 -0.84
N PHE A 109 -5.46 16.14 0.49
CA PHE A 109 -4.70 17.07 1.31
C PHE A 109 -3.22 16.71 1.42
N ASN A 110 -2.76 15.56 0.89
CA ASN A 110 -1.36 15.14 0.89
C ASN A 110 -0.81 15.06 -0.55
N PRO A 111 -0.55 16.22 -1.20
CA PRO A 111 -0.08 16.25 -2.58
C PRO A 111 1.27 15.57 -2.77
N LYS A 112 2.13 15.57 -1.73
CA LYS A 112 3.43 14.86 -1.76
C LYS A 112 3.24 13.37 -2.06
N MET A 113 2.37 12.69 -1.31
CA MET A 113 2.13 11.26 -1.51
C MET A 113 1.39 10.96 -2.81
N VAL A 114 0.52 11.86 -3.28
CA VAL A 114 -0.10 11.74 -4.61
C VAL A 114 0.98 11.76 -5.69
N ASN A 115 1.89 12.72 -5.66
CA ASN A 115 2.99 12.82 -6.62
C ASN A 115 3.90 11.59 -6.60
N VAL A 116 4.24 11.07 -5.41
CA VAL A 116 5.01 9.82 -5.29
C VAL A 116 4.27 8.66 -5.97
N SER A 117 2.96 8.53 -5.75
CA SER A 117 2.17 7.45 -6.36
C SER A 117 2.10 7.57 -7.89
N GLU A 118 1.95 8.79 -8.42
CA GLU A 118 1.88 9.04 -9.87
C GLU A 118 3.26 8.86 -10.54
N ALA A 119 4.34 9.28 -9.88
CA ALA A 119 5.71 9.09 -10.36
C ALA A 119 6.12 7.61 -10.51
N LEU A 120 5.49 6.70 -9.77
CA LEU A 120 5.68 5.26 -9.91
C LEU A 120 4.97 4.66 -11.15
N GLY A 121 4.34 5.49 -11.98
CA GLY A 121 3.60 5.05 -13.16
C GLY A 121 2.26 4.39 -12.82
N THR A 122 1.69 4.72 -11.65
CA THR A 122 0.37 4.20 -11.27
C THR A 122 -0.76 5.03 -11.85
N HIS A 123 -1.98 4.50 -11.80
CA HIS A 123 -3.18 5.20 -12.22
C HIS A 123 -4.21 5.22 -11.09
N ARG A 124 -5.01 6.28 -11.02
CA ARG A 124 -6.08 6.40 -10.03
C ARG A 124 -7.23 5.49 -10.41
N ASN A 125 -7.42 4.40 -9.66
CA ASN A 125 -8.47 3.42 -9.95
C ASN A 125 -9.83 3.77 -9.32
N ARG A 126 -9.83 4.46 -8.17
CA ARG A 126 -11.01 4.78 -7.36
C ARG A 126 -10.80 6.08 -6.59
N ILE A 127 -11.89 6.79 -6.34
CA ILE A 127 -11.93 7.96 -5.47
C ILE A 127 -12.89 7.65 -4.33
N LEU A 128 -12.41 7.78 -3.10
CA LEU A 128 -13.21 7.63 -1.89
C LEU A 128 -13.45 9.00 -1.30
N THR A 129 -14.71 9.44 -1.28
CA THR A 129 -15.09 10.76 -0.77
C THR A 129 -15.64 10.64 0.64
N THR A 130 -15.01 11.32 1.59
CA THR A 130 -15.51 11.44 2.96
C THR A 130 -16.31 12.72 3.13
N TYR A 131 -17.58 12.59 3.47
CA TYR A 131 -18.46 13.74 3.76
C TYR A 131 -18.42 14.05 5.25
N ARG A 132 -18.39 15.35 5.60
CA ARG A 132 -18.51 15.83 6.97
C ARG A 132 -19.87 16.48 7.17
N TYR A 133 -20.62 15.99 8.15
CA TYR A 133 -21.87 16.61 8.59
C TYR A 133 -21.62 17.47 9.84
N LEU A 134 -21.92 18.77 9.75
CA LEU A 134 -21.90 19.67 10.90
C LEU A 134 -23.29 19.71 11.53
N PHE A 135 -23.41 19.22 12.76
CA PHE A 135 -24.68 19.25 13.51
C PHE A 135 -25.11 20.69 13.82
N ASP A 136 -24.15 21.54 14.22
CA ASP A 136 -24.36 22.98 14.32
C ASP A 136 -24.12 23.63 12.95
N ARG A 137 -25.22 24.03 12.31
CA ARG A 137 -25.21 24.66 10.98
C ARG A 137 -24.63 26.08 10.98
N THR A 138 -24.43 26.69 12.15
CA THR A 138 -23.84 28.04 12.28
C THR A 138 -22.32 28.02 12.21
N LYS A 139 -21.69 26.85 12.37
CA LYS A 139 -20.23 26.72 12.32
C LYS A 139 -19.73 26.64 10.88
N GLU A 140 -18.62 27.35 10.63
CA GLU A 140 -17.91 27.29 9.35
C GLU A 140 -17.30 25.90 9.12
N PHE A 141 -17.42 25.40 7.90
CA PHE A 141 -16.70 24.21 7.49
C PHE A 141 -15.23 24.53 7.18
N LYS A 142 -14.32 23.91 7.93
CA LYS A 142 -12.88 23.96 7.68
C LYS A 142 -12.38 22.64 7.11
N ARG A 143 -11.84 22.67 5.88
CA ARG A 143 -11.15 21.52 5.27
C ARG A 143 -9.90 21.17 6.08
N HIS A 144 -9.47 19.92 5.96
CA HIS A 144 -8.16 19.52 6.49
C HIS A 144 -7.06 20.36 5.79
N PRO A 145 -6.05 20.87 6.53
CA PRO A 145 -4.97 21.62 5.92
C PRO A 145 -4.20 20.77 4.91
N ILE A 146 -3.69 21.41 3.85
CA ILE A 146 -2.83 20.75 2.89
C ILE A 146 -1.46 20.52 3.54
N LEU A 147 -0.98 19.29 3.51
CA LEU A 147 0.34 18.89 3.96
C LEU A 147 1.36 19.23 2.87
N ILE A 148 1.92 20.44 2.97
CA ILE A 148 2.99 20.95 2.09
C ILE A 148 4.36 20.48 2.57
#